data_AF-A0A929W2V3-F1
#
_entry.id   AF-A0A929W2V3-F1
#
_cell.length_a   1.000
_cell.length_b   1.000
_cell.length_c   1.000
_cell.angle_alpha   90.00
_cell.angle_beta   90.00
_cell.angle_gamma   90.00
#
_symmetry.space_group_name_H-M   'P 1'
#
loop_
_entity.id
_entity.type
_entity.pdbx_description
1 polymer ?
#
loop_
_entity_poly.entity_id
_entity_poly.type
_entity_poly.pdbx_seq_one_letter_code
_entity_poly.pdbx_strand_id
1 'polypeptide(L)'
;MKTLSQIVLVMAICTPATAAKQPVVTAAPAQTTTQIQAWPMAWGTPWDFLSERRLTSKEVANLGEREIWIWKNALYARKGYIFKNPVLLKFFLKYDWYVPRHKSIPKSAFSSIEAFNVSLLHQFEQ
;
A
#
# COMPACT_ATOMS: atom_id res chain seq x y z
N MET A 1 -39.86 -56.58 -18.42
CA MET A 1 -39.60 -57.83 -17.65
C MET A 1 -38.15 -58.22 -17.86
N LYS A 2 -37.50 -58.76 -16.80
CA LYS A 2 -36.06 -59.06 -16.61
C LYS A 2 -35.23 -57.90 -16.05
N THR A 3 -34.35 -58.04 -15.05
CA THR A 3 -34.28 -58.80 -13.78
C THR A 3 -33.03 -58.26 -13.06
N LEU A 4 -33.02 -58.36 -11.73
CA LEU A 4 -32.00 -57.90 -10.79
C LEU A 4 -30.66 -58.66 -10.89
N SER A 5 -29.57 -57.96 -10.58
CA SER A 5 -28.35 -58.42 -9.88
C SER A 5 -27.47 -57.19 -9.66
N GLN A 6 -26.76 -56.92 -8.56
CA GLN A 6 -26.61 -57.47 -7.21
C GLN A 6 -25.71 -56.45 -6.46
N ILE A 7 -25.89 -56.29 -5.14
CA ILE A 7 -24.85 -56.19 -4.08
C ILE A 7 -23.74 -55.13 -4.27
N VAL A 8 -23.55 -54.14 -3.38
CA VAL A 8 -22.66 -54.24 -2.20
C VAL A 8 -23.10 -53.32 -1.06
N LEU A 9 -23.00 -53.91 0.12
CA LEU A 9 -23.18 -53.46 1.49
C LEU A 9 -21.95 -52.65 1.97
N VAL A 10 -22.19 -51.45 2.52
CA VAL A 10 -21.66 -50.93 3.81
C VAL A 10 -20.20 -50.44 3.94
N MET A 11 -20.14 -49.24 4.54
CA MET A 11 -19.11 -48.58 5.36
C MET A 11 -17.73 -48.32 4.76
N ALA A 12 -17.52 -47.05 4.40
CA ALA A 12 -16.26 -46.38 4.68
C ALA A 12 -16.57 -45.01 5.31
N ILE A 13 -16.42 -44.95 6.63
CA ILE A 13 -16.23 -43.72 7.40
C ILE A 13 -15.02 -42.97 6.82
N CYS A 14 -15.26 -41.82 6.19
CA CYS A 14 -14.19 -40.87 5.89
C CYS A 14 -14.25 -39.73 6.91
N THR A 15 -13.21 -39.71 7.74
CA THR A 15 -12.89 -38.83 8.86
C THR A 15 -13.02 -37.34 8.50
N PRO A 16 -13.42 -36.47 9.45
CA PRO A 16 -13.55 -35.03 9.20
C PRO A 16 -12.21 -34.37 8.86
N ALA A 17 -12.27 -33.40 7.95
CA ALA A 17 -11.16 -32.55 7.56
C ALA A 17 -10.55 -31.85 8.78
N THR A 18 -9.26 -32.06 8.99
CA THR A 18 -8.46 -31.38 10.00
C THR A 18 -8.43 -29.87 9.74
N ALA A 19 -8.81 -29.13 10.76
CA ALA A 19 -8.70 -27.67 10.86
C ALA A 19 -7.26 -27.19 10.61
N ALA A 20 -7.07 -26.41 9.55
CA ALA A 20 -5.97 -25.47 9.46
C ALA A 20 -6.40 -24.17 10.15
N LYS A 21 -5.69 -23.84 11.23
CA LYS A 21 -5.88 -22.65 12.07
C LYS A 21 -5.91 -21.36 11.25
N GLN A 22 -7.09 -20.76 11.12
CA GLN A 22 -7.22 -19.31 10.98
C GLN A 22 -7.10 -18.70 12.38
N PRO A 23 -6.12 -17.82 12.68
CA PRO A 23 -6.25 -16.97 13.84
C PRO A 23 -7.26 -15.86 13.54
N VAL A 24 -8.51 -16.15 13.93
CA VAL A 24 -9.42 -15.29 14.70
C VAL A 24 -9.51 -13.81 14.29
N VAL A 25 -10.67 -13.47 13.74
CA VAL A 25 -11.27 -12.13 13.84
C VAL A 25 -11.48 -11.79 15.33
N THR A 26 -10.80 -10.76 15.83
CA THR A 26 -11.07 -10.12 17.13
C THR A 26 -11.50 -8.68 16.88
N ALA A 27 -12.50 -8.25 17.64
CA ALA A 27 -13.27 -7.02 17.47
C ALA A 27 -12.46 -5.73 17.22
N ALA A 28 -13.08 -4.85 16.45
CA ALA A 28 -12.63 -3.49 16.19
C ALA A 28 -12.44 -2.68 17.49
N PRO A 29 -11.32 -1.96 17.66
CA PRO A 29 -11.36 -0.71 18.37
C PRO A 29 -11.97 0.35 17.44
N ALA A 30 -13.08 0.94 17.85
CA ALA A 30 -13.54 2.21 17.29
C ALA A 30 -12.43 3.25 17.51
N GLN A 31 -11.67 3.56 16.47
CA GLN A 31 -10.71 4.67 16.50
C GLN A 31 -11.40 5.91 15.94
N THR A 32 -12.18 6.56 16.81
CA THR A 32 -12.53 7.98 16.66
C THR A 32 -11.49 8.77 17.43
N THR A 33 -10.45 9.23 16.75
CA THR A 33 -9.51 10.23 17.28
C THR A 33 -9.25 11.26 16.21
N THR A 34 -9.72 12.48 16.43
CA THR A 34 -9.24 13.69 15.75
C THR A 34 -7.73 13.79 15.96
N GLN A 35 -6.93 13.36 14.98
CA GLN A 35 -5.47 13.36 15.07
C GLN A 35 -4.85 13.65 13.70
N ILE A 36 -4.15 14.77 13.59
CA ILE A 36 -3.14 14.96 12.53
C ILE A 36 -2.03 13.96 12.86
N GLN A 37 -1.99 12.84 12.15
CA GLN A 37 -1.09 11.72 12.44
C GLN A 37 0.36 12.16 12.21
N ALA A 38 1.07 12.44 13.30
CA ALA A 38 2.52 12.54 13.29
C ALA A 38 3.09 11.14 13.04
N TRP A 39 3.74 10.96 11.89
CA TRP A 39 4.47 9.74 11.54
C TRP A 39 5.53 9.46 12.62
N PRO A 40 5.64 8.22 13.14
CA PRO A 40 6.64 7.91 14.14
C PRO A 40 8.02 8.17 13.53
N MET A 41 8.72 9.22 13.99
CA MET A 41 10.13 9.49 13.68
C MET A 41 11.03 8.48 14.41
N ALA A 42 10.75 7.19 14.23
CA ALA A 42 11.66 6.12 14.61
C ALA A 42 12.68 5.97 13.48
N TRP A 43 13.74 6.79 13.52
CA TRP A 43 15.00 6.63 12.77
C TRP A 43 14.83 6.15 11.31
N GLY A 44 14.19 6.96 10.48
CA GLY A 44 13.98 6.63 9.06
C GLY A 44 13.72 7.87 8.22
N THR A 45 14.01 7.76 6.93
CA THR A 45 13.77 8.82 5.95
C THR A 45 12.26 9.02 5.78
N PRO A 46 11.73 10.26 5.84
CA PRO A 46 10.31 10.51 5.63
C PRO A 46 9.79 9.82 4.36
N TRP A 47 8.67 9.11 4.47
CA TRP A 47 8.01 8.40 3.36
C TRP A 47 8.79 7.25 2.69
N ASP A 48 9.84 6.65 3.31
CA ASP A 48 10.58 5.52 2.70
C ASP A 48 9.68 4.33 2.35
N PHE A 49 8.67 4.06 3.17
CA PHE A 49 7.70 3.00 2.95
C PHE A 49 6.98 3.07 1.59
N LEU A 50 6.93 4.25 0.94
CA LEU A 50 6.37 4.41 -0.40
C LEU A 50 7.14 3.64 -1.48
N SER A 51 8.42 3.33 -1.24
CA SER A 51 9.25 2.52 -2.14
C SER A 51 9.35 1.06 -1.69
N GLU A 52 8.99 0.74 -0.44
CA GLU A 52 9.14 -0.59 0.17
C GLU A 52 7.88 -1.45 0.06
N ARG A 53 6.68 -0.84 0.15
CA ARG A 53 5.41 -1.57 0.09
C ARG A 53 4.34 -0.84 -0.70
N ARG A 54 3.33 -1.59 -1.15
CA ARG A 54 2.14 -1.02 -1.78
C ARG A 54 1.26 -0.34 -0.72
N LEU A 55 0.73 0.83 -1.09
CA LEU A 55 -0.33 1.51 -0.38
C LEU A 55 -1.66 0.79 -0.61
N THR A 56 -2.53 0.86 0.39
CA THR A 56 -3.92 0.43 0.25
C THR A 56 -4.83 1.62 -0.02
N SER A 57 -5.94 1.40 -0.72
CA SER A 57 -6.93 2.46 -0.99
C SER A 57 -7.48 3.07 0.29
N LYS A 58 -7.61 2.28 1.36
CA LYS A 58 -8.05 2.78 2.68
C LYS A 58 -7.05 3.75 3.30
N GLU A 59 -5.74 3.49 3.16
CA GLU A 59 -4.72 4.42 3.64
C GLU A 59 -4.79 5.74 2.88
N VAL A 60 -4.87 5.68 1.55
CA VAL A 60 -4.91 6.90 0.72
C VAL A 60 -6.22 7.67 0.92
N ALA A 61 -7.36 6.98 1.09
CA ALA A 61 -8.66 7.61 1.35
C ALA A 61 -8.71 8.41 2.66
N ASN A 62 -7.85 8.09 3.63
CA ASN A 62 -7.76 8.81 4.90
C ASN A 62 -6.78 10.00 4.84
N LEU A 63 -6.09 10.20 3.71
CA LEU A 63 -5.16 11.33 3.53
C LEU A 63 -5.90 12.57 3.06
N GLY A 64 -5.43 13.74 3.50
CA GLY A 64 -5.82 15.00 2.91
C GLY A 64 -5.14 15.20 1.54
N GLU A 65 -5.69 16.12 0.74
CA GLU A 65 -5.16 16.49 -0.57
C GLU A 65 -3.68 16.88 -0.50
N ARG A 66 -3.30 17.63 0.56
CA ARG A 66 -1.92 18.03 0.81
C ARG A 66 -1.01 16.82 1.05
N GLU A 67 -1.43 15.85 1.86
CA GLU A 67 -0.65 14.65 2.11
C GLU A 67 -0.48 13.83 0.83
N ILE A 68 -1.55 13.63 0.05
CA ILE A 68 -1.50 12.93 -1.25
C ILE A 68 -0.51 13.62 -2.18
N TRP A 69 -0.59 14.96 -2.26
CA TRP A 69 0.32 15.76 -3.06
C TRP A 69 1.78 15.59 -2.61
N ILE A 70 2.06 15.67 -1.31
CA ILE A 70 3.41 15.48 -0.78
C ILE A 70 3.93 14.05 -1.03
N TRP A 71 3.13 13.01 -0.79
CA TRP A 71 3.56 11.62 -0.93
C TRP A 71 3.84 11.27 -2.38
N LYS A 72 2.97 11.70 -3.29
CA LYS A 72 3.19 11.52 -4.72
C LYS A 72 4.51 12.18 -5.11
N ASN A 73 4.72 13.43 -4.70
CA ASN A 73 5.95 14.15 -5.01
C ASN A 73 7.19 13.59 -4.29
N ALA A 74 7.06 12.97 -3.12
CA ALA A 74 8.18 12.32 -2.42
C ALA A 74 8.79 11.18 -3.26
N LEU A 75 7.97 10.42 -3.98
CA LEU A 75 8.44 9.39 -4.92
C LEU A 75 9.27 10.00 -6.07
N TYR A 76 8.84 11.14 -6.62
CA TYR A 76 9.64 11.87 -7.62
C TYR A 76 10.91 12.47 -7.02
N ALA A 77 10.85 12.98 -5.79
CA ALA A 77 11.99 13.56 -5.07
C ALA A 77 13.09 12.50 -4.85
N ARG A 78 12.73 11.27 -4.47
CA ARG A 78 13.68 10.15 -4.33
C ARG A 78 14.41 9.81 -5.64
N LYS A 79 13.74 10.00 -6.79
CA LYS A 79 14.36 9.83 -8.11
C LYS A 79 15.19 11.05 -8.54
N GLY A 80 15.32 12.07 -7.70
CA GLY A 80 16.08 13.28 -7.98
C GLY A 80 15.37 14.23 -8.95
N TYR A 81 14.04 14.24 -9.00
CA TYR A 81 13.30 15.17 -9.84
C TYR A 81 13.50 16.63 -9.40
N ILE A 82 13.73 17.52 -10.35
CA ILE A 82 13.84 18.96 -10.12
C ILE A 82 12.44 19.58 -10.22
N PHE A 83 11.85 19.94 -9.07
CA PHE A 83 10.53 20.54 -9.04
C PHE A 83 10.53 21.94 -9.66
N LYS A 84 9.63 22.16 -10.63
CA LYS A 84 9.34 23.50 -11.16
C LYS A 84 8.54 24.35 -10.18
N ASN A 85 7.73 23.71 -9.33
CA ASN A 85 6.97 24.40 -8.30
C ASN A 85 7.91 24.82 -7.16
N PRO A 86 8.07 26.13 -6.89
CA PRO A 86 9.01 26.62 -5.88
C PRO A 86 8.61 26.18 -4.46
N VAL A 87 7.33 25.92 -4.20
CA VAL A 87 6.85 25.42 -2.90
C VAL A 87 7.36 24.01 -2.65
N LEU A 88 7.23 23.09 -3.62
CA LEU A 88 7.75 21.72 -3.50
C LEU A 88 9.27 21.70 -3.43
N LEU A 89 9.93 22.51 -4.27
CA LEU A 89 11.38 22.60 -4.26
C LEU A 89 11.88 23.04 -2.86
N LYS A 90 11.36 24.15 -2.33
CA LYS A 90 11.70 24.64 -0.99
C LYS A 90 11.30 23.65 0.11
N PHE A 91 10.23 22.89 -0.08
CA PHE A 91 9.80 21.89 0.88
C PHE A 91 10.80 20.74 0.97
N PHE A 92 11.17 20.14 -0.17
CA PHE A 92 12.06 18.98 -0.19
C PHE A 92 13.53 19.31 0.06
N LEU A 93 13.99 20.52 -0.28
CA LEU A 93 15.35 20.98 0.02
C LEU A 93 15.68 21.02 1.52
N LYS A 94 14.68 20.93 2.39
CA LYS A 94 14.87 20.84 3.85
C LYS A 94 15.36 19.47 4.30
N TYR A 95 15.33 18.47 3.43
CA TYR A 95 15.72 17.11 3.76
C TYR A 95 17.01 16.72 3.05
N ASP A 96 17.99 16.22 3.80
CA ASP A 96 19.31 15.85 3.28
C ASP A 96 19.29 14.75 2.21
N TRP A 97 18.27 13.90 2.22
CA TRP A 97 18.11 12.82 1.24
C TRP A 97 17.67 13.31 -0.15
N TYR A 98 17.13 14.53 -0.26
CA TYR A 98 16.67 15.05 -1.54
C TYR A 98 17.81 15.72 -2.30
N VAL A 99 18.23 15.07 -3.39
CA VAL A 99 19.27 15.59 -4.28
C VAL A 99 18.69 15.82 -5.69
N PRO A 100 18.39 17.08 -6.08
CA PRO A 100 17.83 17.41 -7.40
C PRO A 100 18.85 17.16 -8.52
N ARG A 101 18.54 16.25 -9.46
CA ARG A 101 19.44 15.85 -10.56
C ARG A 101 18.81 15.87 -11.95
N HIS A 102 17.51 15.59 -12.06
CA HIS A 102 16.85 15.33 -13.35
C HIS A 102 15.64 16.24 -13.56
N LYS A 103 15.54 16.87 -14.74
CA LYS A 103 14.38 17.69 -15.12
C LYS A 103 13.14 16.86 -15.50
N SER A 104 13.32 15.56 -15.75
CA SER A 104 12.26 14.62 -16.10
C SER A 104 12.66 13.22 -15.61
N ILE A 105 11.68 12.46 -15.11
CA ILE A 105 11.87 11.08 -14.67
C ILE A 105 11.11 10.16 -15.63
N PRO A 106 11.78 9.24 -16.34
CA PRO A 106 11.08 8.28 -17.20
C PRO A 106 10.28 7.29 -16.33
N LYS A 107 9.17 6.76 -16.86
CA LYS A 107 8.33 5.79 -16.14
C LYS A 107 9.12 4.53 -15.72
N SER A 108 10.13 4.14 -16.49
CA SER A 108 11.01 3.01 -16.21
C SER A 108 11.93 3.21 -15.01
N ALA A 109 12.09 4.43 -14.49
CA ALA A 109 12.89 4.69 -13.29
C ALA A 109 12.19 4.28 -11.99
N PHE A 110 10.88 4.01 -12.04
CA PHE A 110 10.08 3.58 -10.92
C PHE A 110 10.08 2.05 -10.83
N SER A 111 10.21 1.53 -9.61
CA SER A 111 9.93 0.12 -9.34
C SER A 111 8.45 -0.18 -9.53
N SER A 112 8.09 -1.46 -9.63
CA SER A 112 6.69 -1.89 -9.72
C SER A 112 5.85 -1.44 -8.51
N ILE A 113 6.47 -1.27 -7.33
CA ILE A 113 5.82 -0.77 -6.12
C ILE A 113 5.58 0.73 -6.23
N GLU A 114 6.60 1.49 -6.61
CA GLU A 114 6.51 2.94 -6.72
C GLU A 114 5.53 3.36 -7.82
N ALA A 115 5.58 2.70 -8.99
CA ALA A 115 4.65 2.97 -10.07
C ALA A 115 3.19 2.70 -9.68
N PHE A 116 2.95 1.62 -8.91
CA PHE A 116 1.63 1.33 -8.36
C PHE A 116 1.18 2.43 -7.38
N ASN A 117 2.05 2.85 -6.45
CA ASN A 117 1.74 3.87 -5.45
C ASN A 117 1.50 5.24 -6.09
N VAL A 118 2.30 5.66 -7.08
CA VAL A 118 2.06 6.90 -7.85
C VAL A 118 0.69 6.85 -8.53
N SER A 119 0.35 5.72 -9.15
CA SER A 119 -0.94 5.56 -9.83
C SER A 119 -2.11 5.63 -8.84
N LEU A 120 -1.99 4.97 -7.69
CA LEU A 120 -3.02 5.01 -6.65
C LEU A 120 -3.17 6.43 -6.09
N LEU A 121 -2.07 7.11 -5.74
CA LEU A 121 -2.14 8.48 -5.23
C LEU A 121 -2.75 9.44 -6.26
N HIS A 122 -2.44 9.26 -7.54
CA HIS A 122 -3.02 10.09 -8.60
C HIS A 122 -4.54 9.87 -8.76
N GLN A 123 -5.06 8.67 -8.51
CA GLN A 123 -6.50 8.41 -8.55
C GLN A 123 -7.29 9.13 -7.45
N PHE A 124 -6.63 9.47 -6.34
CA PHE A 124 -7.25 10.14 -5.18
C PHE A 124 -6.96 11.65 -5.15
N GLU A 125 -6.14 12.15 -6.07
CA GLU A 125 -5.91 13.58 -6.27
C GLU A 125 -7.12 14.15 -7.04
N GLN A 126 -7.92 15.01 -6.39
CA GLN A 126 -9.12 15.62 -6.98
C GLN A 126 -8.81 16.88 -7.78
#